data_AF-A0A2V7HDX3-F1
#
_entry.id   AF-A0A2V7HDX3-F1
#
_cell.length_a   1.000
_cell.length_b   1.000
_cell.length_c   1.000
_cell.angle_alpha   90.00
_cell.angle_beta   90.00
_cell.angle_gamma   90.00
#
_symmetry.space_group_name_H-M   'P 1'
#
loop_
_entity.id
_entity.type
_entity.pdbx_description
1 polymer ?
#
loop_
_entity_poly.entity_id
_entity_poly.type
_entity_poly.pdbx_seq_one_letter_code
_entity_poly.pdbx_strand_id
1 'polypeptide(L)'
;YLNGSLLSVADVAFVHDGFNPQTNLVRRDGRHSVLLPILSSGSASTLSVVSGARALMPRILAGLPSSLKVDFLFDQSVFVRAAITGVVR
;
A
#
# COMPACT_ATOMS: atom_id res chain seq x y z
N TYR A 1 -24.04 -29.42 -12.65
CA TYR A 1 -24.40 -30.80 -13.00
C TYR A 1 -24.71 -30.87 -14.47
N LEU A 2 -23.96 -31.66 -15.24
CA LEU A 2 -24.33 -32.06 -16.59
C LEU A 2 -24.71 -33.54 -16.50
N ASN A 3 -25.94 -33.91 -16.87
CA ASN A 3 -26.44 -35.29 -16.82
C ASN A 3 -26.22 -36.03 -15.47
N GLY A 4 -26.46 -35.35 -14.34
CA GLY A 4 -26.38 -35.96 -13.00
C GLY A 4 -24.97 -36.13 -12.42
N SER A 5 -23.92 -35.75 -13.15
CA SER A 5 -22.54 -35.76 -12.64
C SER A 5 -22.11 -34.39 -12.09
N LEU A 6 -21.31 -34.38 -11.03
CA LEU A 6 -20.76 -33.16 -10.43
C LEU A 6 -19.84 -32.49 -11.46
N LEU A 7 -20.14 -31.23 -11.78
CA LEU A 7 -19.30 -30.42 -12.67
C LEU A 7 -18.52 -29.43 -11.81
N SER A 8 -17.20 -29.47 -11.92
CA SER A 8 -16.28 -28.60 -11.19
C SER A 8 -15.83 -27.43 -12.07
N VAL A 9 -15.36 -26.35 -11.44
CA VAL A 9 -14.81 -25.19 -12.18
C VAL A 9 -13.59 -25.59 -13.01
N ALA A 10 -12.82 -26.59 -12.56
CA ALA A 10 -11.67 -27.12 -13.29
C ALA A 10 -12.04 -27.76 -14.64
N ASP A 11 -13.30 -28.18 -14.82
CA ASP A 11 -13.78 -28.78 -16.07
C ASP A 11 -14.01 -27.74 -17.18
N VAL A 12 -14.12 -26.46 -16.83
CA VAL A 12 -14.49 -25.36 -17.76
C VAL A 12 -13.60 -24.13 -17.67
N ALA A 13 -12.67 -24.07 -16.72
CA ALA A 13 -11.80 -22.91 -16.54
C ALA A 13 -10.48 -23.29 -15.85
N PHE A 14 -9.45 -22.48 -16.10
CA PHE A 14 -8.22 -22.52 -15.33
C PHE A 14 -8.38 -21.70 -14.05
N VAL A 15 -8.13 -22.33 -12.91
CA VAL A 15 -8.09 -21.66 -11.61
C VAL A 15 -6.63 -21.33 -11.30
N HIS A 16 -6.32 -20.04 -11.29
CA HIS A 16 -5.02 -19.54 -10.87
C HIS A 16 -5.18 -18.75 -9.58
N ASP A 17 -4.33 -19.03 -8.60
CA ASP A 17 -4.10 -18.10 -7.51
C ASP A 17 -3.26 -16.95 -8.06
N GLY A 18 -3.90 -15.81 -8.25
CA GLY A 18 -3.36 -14.69 -8.99
C GLY A 18 -3.82 -13.36 -8.41
N PHE A 19 -3.27 -12.28 -8.94
CA PHE A 19 -3.63 -10.93 -8.56
C PHE A 19 -4.59 -10.32 -9.58
N ASN A 20 -5.40 -9.35 -9.14
CA ASN A 20 -6.25 -8.59 -10.05
C ASN A 20 -5.41 -7.96 -11.18
N PRO A 21 -5.91 -7.96 -12.43
CA PRO A 21 -5.20 -7.33 -13.54
C PRO A 21 -4.71 -5.94 -13.17
N GLN A 22 -3.40 -5.75 -13.22
CA GLN A 22 -2.78 -4.50 -12.80
C GLN A 22 -3.08 -3.42 -13.84
N THR A 23 -4.06 -2.55 -13.53
CA THR A 23 -4.47 -1.45 -14.42
C THR A 23 -3.54 -0.24 -14.37
N ASN A 24 -2.69 -0.16 -13.34
CA ASN A 24 -1.78 0.95 -13.10
C ASN A 24 -0.37 0.46 -12.82
N LEU A 25 0.61 1.01 -13.54
CA LEU A 25 2.02 0.63 -13.40
C LEU A 25 2.82 1.69 -12.67
N VAL A 26 3.25 1.36 -11.46
CA VAL A 26 4.14 2.21 -10.67
C VAL A 26 5.57 1.76 -10.91
N ARG A 27 6.42 2.71 -11.31
CA ARG A 27 7.87 2.49 -11.43
C ARG A 27 8.62 3.45 -10.54
N ARG A 28 9.65 2.94 -9.88
CA ARG A 28 10.67 3.74 -9.22
C ARG A 28 12.02 3.39 -9.84
N ASP A 29 12.71 4.39 -10.40
CA ASP A 29 14.03 4.23 -11.04
C ASP A 29 14.08 3.06 -12.04
N GLY A 30 13.01 2.89 -12.83
CA GLY A 30 12.89 1.83 -13.83
C GLY A 30 12.47 0.45 -13.28
N ARG A 31 12.40 0.27 -11.96
CA ARG A 31 11.94 -0.99 -11.32
C ARG A 31 10.43 -0.98 -11.09
N HIS A 32 9.78 -2.12 -11.29
CA HIS A 32 8.38 -2.32 -10.90
C HIS A 32 8.26 -2.16 -9.38
N SER A 33 7.31 -1.32 -8.97
CA SER A 33 7.07 -0.99 -7.58
C SER A 33 5.56 -0.98 -7.32
N VAL A 34 5.20 -0.97 -6.04
CA VAL A 34 3.81 -0.79 -5.60
C VAL A 34 3.73 0.54 -4.85
N LEU A 35 2.74 1.37 -5.19
CA LEU A 35 2.42 2.59 -4.43
C LEU A 35 1.24 2.31 -3.52
N LEU A 36 1.43 2.48 -2.22
CA LEU A 36 0.37 2.37 -1.23
C LEU A 36 0.04 3.76 -0.67
N PRO A 37 -1.11 4.36 -1.05
CA PRO A 37 -1.51 5.65 -0.50
C PRO A 37 -2.00 5.48 0.95
N ILE A 38 -1.46 6.30 1.86
CA ILE A 38 -2.00 6.44 3.22
C ILE A 38 -2.86 7.71 3.23
N LEU A 39 -4.17 7.54 3.37
CA LEU A 39 -5.12 8.64 3.35
C LEU A 39 -5.49 9.04 4.78
N SER A 40 -5.45 10.34 5.07
CA SER A 40 -5.97 10.88 6.32
C SER A 40 -7.50 11.03 6.21
N SER A 41 -8.24 10.60 7.24
CA SER A 41 -9.64 10.96 7.36
C SER A 41 -9.77 12.41 7.86
N GLY A 42 -10.87 13.09 7.54
CA GLY A 42 -11.05 14.51 7.86
C GLY A 42 -11.02 14.88 9.35
N SER A 43 -11.13 13.90 10.25
CA SER A 43 -11.00 14.10 11.70
C SER A 43 -9.59 13.82 12.24
N ALA A 44 -8.70 13.23 11.43
CA ALA A 44 -7.34 12.90 11.83
C ALA A 44 -6.35 13.98 11.36
N SER A 45 -5.41 14.35 12.23
CA SER A 45 -4.31 15.24 11.85
C SER A 45 -3.34 14.51 10.93
N THR A 46 -2.90 15.17 9.85
CA THR A 46 -1.83 14.66 8.98
C THR A 46 -0.57 14.29 9.78
N LEU A 47 -0.28 15.02 10.86
CA LEU A 47 0.87 14.74 11.72
C LEU A 47 0.69 13.41 12.49
N SER A 48 -0.52 13.12 12.97
CA SER A 48 -0.82 11.91 13.73
C SER A 48 -0.91 10.67 12.84
N VAL A 49 -1.44 10.81 11.62
CA VAL A 49 -1.46 9.72 10.64
C VAL A 49 -0.03 9.32 10.23
N VAL A 50 0.82 10.30 9.92
CA VAL A 50 2.22 10.04 9.55
C VAL A 50 3.01 9.43 10.72
N SER A 51 2.82 9.93 11.95
CA SER A 51 3.52 9.36 13.10
C SER A 51 3.08 7.92 13.38
N GLY A 52 1.78 7.63 13.29
CA GLY A 52 1.24 6.27 13.44
C GLY A 52 1.76 5.32 12.37
N ALA A 53 1.76 5.74 11.11
CA ALA A 53 2.29 4.94 10.00
C ALA A 53 3.78 4.61 10.19
N ARG A 54 4.59 5.59 10.60
CA ARG A 54 6.02 5.39 10.89
C ARG A 54 6.24 4.46 12.08
N ALA A 55 5.43 4.56 13.13
CA ALA A 55 5.54 3.72 14.31
C ALA A 55 5.22 2.24 14.03
N LEU A 56 4.30 1.97 13.11
CA LEU A 56 3.94 0.59 12.72
C LEU A 56 4.94 -0.04 11.76
N MET A 57 5.66 0.77 10.97
CA MET A 57 6.50 0.28 9.88
C MET A 57 7.60 -0.71 10.32
N PRO A 58 8.34 -0.51 11.43
CA PRO A 58 9.35 -1.48 11.87
C PRO A 58 8.77 -2.88 12.09
N ARG A 59 7.57 -2.97 12.66
CA ARG A 59 6.88 -4.25 12.90
C ARG A 59 6.45 -4.92 11.59
N ILE A 60 5.97 -4.13 10.64
CA ILE A 60 5.58 -4.62 9.31
C ILE A 60 6.82 -5.13 8.56
N LEU A 61 7.89 -4.34 8.52
CA LEU A 61 9.14 -4.69 7.83
C LEU A 61 9.81 -5.95 8.39
N ALA A 62 9.68 -6.21 9.70
CA ALA A 62 10.23 -7.41 10.32
C ALA A 62 9.63 -8.72 9.78
N GLY A 63 8.41 -8.68 9.23
CA GLY A 63 7.75 -9.83 8.61
C GLY A 63 8.01 -9.98 7.11
N LEU A 64 8.77 -9.06 6.50
CA LEU A 64 8.96 -9.02 5.05
C LEU A 64 10.36 -9.51 4.66
N PRO A 65 10.54 -10.07 3.45
CA PRO A 65 11.85 -10.46 2.94
C PRO A 65 12.81 -9.26 2.88
N SER A 66 14.09 -9.48 3.21
CA SER A 66 15.13 -8.44 3.21
C SER A 66 15.42 -7.83 1.83
N SER A 67 14.99 -8.49 0.76
CA SER A 67 15.05 -7.97 -0.61
C SER A 67 14.04 -6.85 -0.89
N LEU A 68 13.01 -6.71 -0.05
CA LEU A 68 11.98 -5.69 -0.19
C LEU A 68 12.47 -4.35 0.39
N LYS A 69 12.50 -3.32 -0.44
CA LYS A 69 12.80 -1.94 -0.02
C LYS A 69 11.50 -1.14 0.07
N VAL A 70 11.31 -0.46 1.20
CA VAL A 70 10.15 0.42 1.44
C VAL A 70 10.66 1.84 1.64
N ASP A 71 10.14 2.76 0.84
CA ASP A 71 10.47 4.17 0.91
C ASP A 71 9.21 4.97 1.18
N PHE A 72 9.28 5.88 2.15
CA PHE A 72 8.19 6.81 2.41
C PHE A 72 8.27 7.96 1.41
N LEU A 73 7.28 8.03 0.52
CA LEU A 73 7.16 9.07 -0.50
C LEU A 73 6.12 10.12 -0.05
N PHE A 74 6.36 11.38 -0.40
CA PHE A 74 5.38 12.48 -0.27
C PHE A 74 4.79 12.69 1.14
N ASP A 75 5.65 12.92 2.14
CA ASP A 75 5.21 13.24 3.50
C ASP A 75 4.73 14.71 3.61
N GLN A 76 3.43 14.94 3.46
CA GLN A 76 2.81 16.27 3.60
C GLN A 76 2.91 16.86 5.01
N SER A 77 3.21 16.05 6.04
CA SER A 77 3.40 16.56 7.40
C SER A 77 4.61 17.48 7.53
N VAL A 78 5.59 17.36 6.63
CA VAL A 78 6.79 18.22 6.61
C VAL A 78 6.41 19.67 6.32
N PHE A 79 5.56 19.90 5.31
CA PHE A 79 5.07 21.23 4.98
C PHE A 79 4.25 21.83 6.13
N VAL A 80 3.37 21.04 6.74
CA VAL A 80 2.53 21.49 7.87
C VAL A 80 3.38 21.84 9.10
N ARG A 81 4.39 21.01 9.45
CA ARG A 81 5.32 21.32 10.55
C ARG A 81 6.08 22.61 10.29
N ALA A 82 6.59 22.80 9.07
CA ALA A 82 7.31 24.02 8.69
C ALA A 82 6.43 25.27 8.81
N ALA A 83 5.15 25.19 8.43
CA ALA A 83 4.20 26.28 8.57
C ALA A 83 3.93 26.64 10.04
N ILE A 84 3.80 25.64 10.93
CA ILE A 84 3.64 25.87 12.38
C ILE A 84 4.89 26.57 12.95
N THR A 85 6.09 26.10 12.61
CA THR A 85 7.34 26.71 13.09
C THR A 85 7.53 28.14 12.58
N GLY A 86 7.06 28.45 11.37
CA GLY A 86 7.14 29.79 10.78
C GLY A 86 6.22 30.83 11.42
N VAL A 87 5.09 30.41 12.00
CA VAL A 87 4.08 31.32 12.61
C VAL A 87 4.32 31.53 14.11
N VAL A 88 5.06 30.65 14.77
CA VAL A 88 5.38 30.75 16.22
C VAL A 88 6.50 31.77 16.50
N ARG A 89 6.97 32.50 15.48
CA ARG A 89 7.97 33.58 15.62
C ARG A 89 7.34 34.95 15.62
#